data_AF-H1LEJ3-F1
#
_entry.id   AF-H1LEJ3-F1
#
_cell.length_a   1.000
_cell.length_b   1.000
_cell.length_c   1.000
_cell.angle_alpha   90.00
_cell.angle_beta   90.00
_cell.angle_gamma   90.00
#
_symmetry.space_group_name_H-M   'P 1'
#
loop_
_entity.id
_entity.type
_entity.pdbx_description
1 polymer ?
#
loop_
_entity_poly.entity_id
_entity_poly.type
_entity_poly.pdbx_seq_one_letter_code
_entity_poly.pdbx_strand_id
1 'polypeptide(L)'
;MDALTQLSVTDVQITSTFWQRYRNIIAKEAVPFQWDMINDKGKMDVTNADAAGGAADHSGAIENLKIAAGRAKGHHFGFVFQDTDVYKWLETVSYVLKYHFDQKMKDAADWTIDLIADAR
;
A
#
# COMPACT_ATOMS: atom_id res chain seq x y z
N MET A 1 -27.51 0.60 30.85
CA MET A 1 -26.94 0.21 29.54
C MET A 1 -25.60 -0.40 29.86
N ASP A 2 -25.42 -1.69 29.57
CA ASP A 2 -24.13 -2.33 29.76
C ASP A 2 -23.13 -1.71 28.78
N ALA A 3 -21.94 -1.36 29.28
CA ALA A 3 -20.89 -0.80 28.44
C ALA A 3 -20.50 -1.83 27.37
N LEU A 4 -20.52 -1.44 26.11
CA LEU A 4 -20.06 -2.29 25.01
C LEU A 4 -18.57 -2.59 25.21
N THR A 5 -18.20 -3.88 25.22
CA THR A 5 -16.81 -4.30 25.31
C THR A 5 -16.06 -3.90 24.04
N GLN A 6 -15.00 -3.12 24.19
CA GLN A 6 -14.10 -2.80 23.09
C GLN A 6 -13.26 -4.03 22.74
N LEU A 7 -13.44 -4.57 21.54
CA LEU A 7 -12.63 -5.67 21.02
C LEU A 7 -11.40 -5.12 20.29
N SER A 8 -10.23 -5.68 20.59
CA SER A 8 -9.03 -5.44 19.79
C SER A 8 -9.07 -6.31 18.54
N VAL A 9 -8.59 -5.77 17.41
CA VAL A 9 -8.42 -6.55 16.16
C VAL A 9 -7.44 -7.71 16.35
N THR A 10 -6.52 -7.63 17.32
CA THR A 10 -5.59 -8.74 17.64
C THR A 10 -6.27 -9.95 18.27
N ASP A 11 -7.46 -9.76 18.83
CA ASP A 11 -8.15 -10.77 19.63
C ASP A 11 -9.27 -11.46 18.83
N VAL A 12 -9.32 -11.20 17.52
CA VAL A 12 -10.37 -11.69 16.61
C VAL A 12 -9.77 -12.55 15.51
N GLN A 13 -10.18 -13.81 15.46
CA GLN A 13 -9.88 -14.71 14.35
C GLN A 13 -11.10 -14.88 13.45
N ILE A 14 -10.98 -14.45 12.19
CA ILE A 14 -12.03 -14.65 11.19
C ILE A 14 -11.94 -16.09 10.66
N THR A 15 -13.02 -16.86 10.87
CA THR A 15 -13.11 -18.28 10.46
C THR A 15 -14.08 -18.52 9.30
N SER A 16 -14.90 -17.52 8.94
CA SER A 16 -15.84 -17.62 7.82
C SER A 16 -15.13 -17.90 6.50
N THR A 17 -15.56 -18.94 5.78
CA THR A 17 -15.01 -19.31 4.47
C THR A 17 -15.14 -18.18 3.45
N PHE A 18 -16.25 -17.43 3.51
CA PHE A 18 -16.49 -16.27 2.66
C PHE A 18 -15.40 -15.20 2.84
N TRP A 19 -15.12 -14.79 4.08
CA TRP A 19 -14.14 -13.75 4.36
C TRP A 19 -12.69 -14.23 4.20
N GLN A 20 -12.42 -15.49 4.51
CA GLN A 20 -11.10 -16.08 4.31
C GLN A 20 -10.70 -16.09 2.82
N ARG A 21 -11.65 -16.29 1.90
CA ARG A 21 -11.41 -16.15 0.45
C ARG A 21 -10.87 -14.75 0.10
N TYR A 22 -11.54 -13.69 0.54
CA TYR A 22 -11.12 -12.32 0.23
C TYR A 22 -9.80 -11.95 0.91
N ARG A 23 -9.60 -12.35 2.17
CA ARG A 23 -8.33 -12.13 2.88
C ARG A 23 -7.15 -12.79 2.16
N ASN A 24 -7.35 -13.99 1.63
CA ASN A 24 -6.34 -14.67 0.82
C ASN A 24 -6.03 -13.93 -0.47
N ILE A 25 -7.05 -13.42 -1.18
CA ILE A 25 -6.86 -12.60 -2.39
C ILE A 25 -6.08 -11.32 -2.04
N ILE A 26 -6.44 -10.64 -0.96
CA ILE A 26 -5.73 -9.43 -0.52
C ILE A 26 -4.24 -9.73 -0.26
N ALA A 27 -3.96 -10.76 0.56
CA ALA A 27 -2.60 -11.07 0.96
C ALA A 27 -1.72 -11.58 -0.19
N LYS A 28 -2.28 -12.39 -1.10
CA LYS A 28 -1.51 -13.13 -2.12
C LYS A 28 -1.50 -12.47 -3.48
N GLU A 29 -2.50 -11.65 -3.79
CA GLU A 29 -2.67 -11.07 -5.12
C GLU A 29 -2.71 -9.54 -5.06
N ALA A 30 -3.63 -8.96 -4.27
CA ALA A 30 -3.87 -7.52 -4.32
C ALA A 30 -2.70 -6.69 -3.77
N VAL A 31 -2.16 -7.04 -2.59
CA VAL A 31 -1.05 -6.28 -1.98
C VAL A 31 0.24 -6.36 -2.82
N PRO A 32 0.66 -7.54 -3.32
CA PRO A 32 1.78 -7.62 -4.26
C PRO A 32 1.56 -6.81 -5.53
N PHE A 33 0.38 -6.92 -6.14
CA PHE A 33 0.04 -6.15 -7.34
C PHE A 33 0.09 -4.64 -7.07
N GLN A 34 -0.53 -4.17 -5.99
CA GLN A 34 -0.50 -2.76 -5.59
C GLN A 34 0.92 -2.25 -5.38
N TRP A 35 1.79 -3.05 -4.75
CA TRP A 35 3.20 -2.70 -4.57
C TRP A 35 3.91 -2.49 -5.91
N ASP A 36 3.68 -3.38 -6.89
CA ASP A 36 4.24 -3.23 -8.23
C ASP A 36 3.72 -1.98 -8.94
N MET A 37 2.47 -1.58 -8.70
CA MET A 37 1.90 -0.36 -9.28
C MET A 37 2.48 0.92 -8.65
N ILE A 38 2.48 1.03 -7.31
CA ILE A 38 2.95 2.26 -6.64
C ILE A 38 4.47 2.45 -6.74
N ASN A 39 5.21 1.37 -7.01
CA ASN A 39 6.67 1.36 -7.18
C ASN A 39 7.09 1.28 -8.66
N ASP A 40 6.16 1.48 -9.59
CA ASP A 40 6.41 1.52 -11.05
C ASP A 40 7.17 0.29 -11.59
N LYS A 41 6.92 -0.90 -11.02
CA LYS A 41 7.54 -2.18 -11.42
C LYS A 41 6.66 -3.03 -12.31
N GLY A 42 5.34 -2.78 -12.32
CA GLY A 42 4.39 -3.49 -13.16
C GLY A 42 3.93 -2.66 -14.36
N LYS A 43 3.29 -3.32 -15.33
CA LYS A 43 2.64 -2.63 -16.45
C LYS A 43 1.28 -2.11 -16.02
N MET A 44 1.05 -0.81 -16.17
CA MET A 44 -0.26 -0.19 -16.04
C MET A 44 -0.91 -0.09 -17.43
N ASP A 45 -2.14 -0.59 -17.53
CA ASP A 45 -3.00 -0.36 -18.69
C ASP A 45 -4.19 0.49 -18.22
N VAL A 46 -3.95 1.79 -18.10
CA VAL A 46 -4.98 2.72 -17.67
C VAL A 46 -5.78 3.16 -18.88
N THR A 47 -7.04 2.75 -18.92
CA THR A 47 -7.98 3.09 -20.00
C THR A 47 -8.48 4.54 -19.96
N ASN A 48 -8.18 5.27 -18.88
CA ASN A 48 -8.53 6.67 -18.67
C ASN A 48 -7.40 7.41 -17.94
N ALA A 49 -6.54 8.09 -18.69
CA ALA A 49 -5.39 8.82 -18.15
C ALA A 49 -5.80 10.00 -17.23
N ASP A 50 -6.95 10.63 -17.45
CA ASP A 50 -7.44 11.71 -16.60
C ASP A 50 -7.75 11.21 -15.18
N ALA A 51 -8.27 9.98 -15.07
CA ALA A 51 -8.51 9.31 -13.79
C ALA A 51 -7.22 8.87 -13.09
N ALA A 52 -6.08 8.83 -13.80
CA ALA A 52 -4.77 8.42 -13.28
C ALA A 52 -3.77 9.59 -13.17
N GLY A 53 -4.26 10.81 -13.05
CA GLY A 53 -3.42 11.98 -12.79
C GLY A 53 -2.55 12.37 -13.98
N GLY A 54 -2.95 11.98 -15.20
CA GLY A 54 -2.30 12.34 -16.45
C GLY A 54 -1.28 11.32 -16.97
N ALA A 55 -1.02 10.21 -16.29
CA ALA A 55 -0.25 9.08 -16.84
C ALA A 55 -1.15 7.88 -17.14
N ALA A 56 -0.84 7.21 -18.25
CA ALA A 56 -1.41 5.92 -18.57
C ALA A 56 -0.48 4.73 -18.22
N ASP A 57 0.80 5.01 -17.91
CA ASP A 57 1.86 4.02 -17.90
C ASP A 57 2.66 3.89 -16.59
N HIS A 58 2.51 4.82 -15.62
CA HIS A 58 3.16 4.76 -14.30
C HIS A 58 2.39 5.55 -13.22
N SER A 59 2.70 5.27 -11.94
CA SER A 59 2.09 5.89 -10.75
C SER A 59 2.94 7.04 -10.20
N GLY A 60 4.25 6.86 -10.05
CA GLY A 60 5.16 7.85 -9.45
C GLY A 60 5.06 7.99 -7.93
N ALA A 61 4.21 7.23 -7.23
CA ALA A 61 3.97 7.41 -5.79
C ALA A 61 5.23 7.19 -4.94
N ILE A 62 5.95 6.08 -5.14
CA ILE A 62 7.23 5.84 -4.44
C ILE A 62 8.34 6.78 -4.94
N GLU A 63 8.32 7.16 -6.23
CA GLU A 63 9.33 8.04 -6.80
C GLU A 63 9.25 9.46 -6.23
N ASN A 64 8.03 9.99 -6.03
CA ASN A 64 7.81 11.27 -5.35
C ASN A 64 8.43 11.28 -3.94
N LEU A 65 8.24 10.21 -3.16
CA LEU A 65 8.83 10.08 -1.84
C LEU A 65 10.36 9.99 -1.90
N LYS A 66 10.94 9.29 -2.88
CA LYS A 66 12.41 9.28 -3.10
C LYS A 66 12.96 10.65 -3.43
N ILE A 67 12.25 11.44 -4.25
CA ILE A 67 12.64 12.81 -4.58
C ILE A 67 12.61 13.67 -3.31
N ALA A 68 11.53 13.60 -2.53
CA ALA A 68 11.39 14.35 -1.27
C ALA A 68 12.45 13.95 -0.21
N ALA A 69 12.83 12.67 -0.17
CA ALA A 69 13.89 12.15 0.68
C ALA A 69 15.31 12.49 0.19
N GLY A 70 15.45 13.15 -0.97
CA GLY A 70 16.75 13.41 -1.60
C GLY A 70 17.47 12.15 -2.09
N ARG A 71 16.77 11.01 -2.18
CA ARG A 71 17.28 9.73 -2.66
C ARG A 71 17.18 9.59 -4.19
N ALA A 72 16.42 10.48 -4.85
CA ALA A 72 16.33 10.60 -6.30
C ALA A 72 16.26 12.08 -6.73
N LYS A 73 16.52 12.35 -8.01
CA LYS A 73 16.33 13.67 -8.63
C LYS A 73 15.13 13.60 -9.57
N GLY A 74 14.29 14.62 -9.56
CA GLY A 74 13.14 14.69 -10.44
C GLY A 74 12.15 15.77 -10.01
N HIS A 75 10.96 15.71 -10.57
CA HIS A 75 9.82 16.53 -10.20
C HIS A 75 8.66 15.64 -9.80
N HIS A 76 7.78 16.17 -8.95
CA HIS A 76 6.56 15.49 -8.54
C HIS A 76 5.73 15.06 -9.77
N PHE A 77 5.20 13.84 -9.73
CA PHE A 77 4.31 13.29 -10.73
C PHE A 77 2.98 12.78 -10.11
N GLY A 78 1.88 12.84 -10.85
CA GLY A 78 0.57 12.35 -10.41
C GLY A 78 -0.26 13.40 -9.64
N PHE A 79 -1.23 12.94 -8.85
CA PHE A 79 -2.14 13.83 -8.12
C PHE A 79 -1.49 14.49 -6.91
N VAL A 80 -2.07 15.59 -6.42
CA VAL A 80 -1.64 16.27 -5.19
C VAL A 80 -1.72 15.41 -3.92
N PHE A 81 -2.40 14.26 -3.99
CA PHE A 81 -2.60 13.32 -2.89
C PHE A 81 -1.94 11.95 -3.17
N GLN A 82 -1.03 11.85 -4.15
CA GLN A 82 -0.42 10.60 -4.59
C GLN A 82 0.21 9.80 -3.43
N ASP A 83 0.80 10.50 -2.46
CA ASP A 83 1.40 9.88 -1.26
C ASP A 83 0.42 9.01 -0.47
N THR A 84 -0.88 9.33 -0.52
CA THR A 84 -1.92 8.58 0.21
C THR A 84 -2.06 7.14 -0.28
N ASP A 85 -1.67 6.83 -1.52
CA ASP A 85 -1.67 5.47 -2.03
C ASP A 85 -0.62 4.61 -1.32
N VAL A 86 0.55 5.20 -1.02
CA VAL A 86 1.61 4.53 -0.25
C VAL A 86 1.17 4.33 1.20
N TYR A 87 0.53 5.34 1.81
CA TYR A 87 0.07 5.26 3.21
C TYR A 87 -1.03 4.22 3.39
N LYS A 88 -2.00 4.15 2.47
CA LYS A 88 -3.07 3.13 2.50
C LYS A 88 -2.54 1.73 2.19
N TRP A 89 -1.52 1.62 1.35
CA TRP A 89 -0.82 0.35 1.14
C TRP A 89 -0.13 -0.12 2.43
N LEU A 90 0.60 0.76 3.13
CA LEU A 90 1.21 0.45 4.42
C LEU A 90 0.17 0.05 5.48
N GLU A 91 -0.97 0.75 5.53
CA GLU A 91 -2.08 0.41 6.42
C GLU A 91 -2.58 -1.02 6.11
N THR A 92 -2.80 -1.34 4.83
CA THR A 92 -3.25 -2.67 4.39
C THR A 92 -2.24 -3.75 4.78
N VAL A 93 -0.94 -3.52 4.52
CA VAL A 93 0.13 -4.44 4.91
C VAL A 93 0.13 -4.69 6.43
N SER A 94 -0.08 -3.65 7.24
CA SER A 94 -0.12 -3.76 8.71
C SER A 94 -1.24 -4.72 9.18
N TYR A 95 -2.38 -4.75 8.50
CA TYR A 95 -3.46 -5.69 8.79
C TYR A 95 -3.17 -7.08 8.23
N VAL A 96 -2.62 -7.18 7.02
CA VAL A 96 -2.30 -8.45 6.36
C VAL A 96 -1.29 -9.26 7.17
N LEU A 97 -0.19 -8.63 7.61
CA LEU A 97 0.87 -9.31 8.34
C LEU A 97 0.40 -9.96 9.66
N LYS A 98 -0.71 -9.50 10.24
CA LYS A 98 -1.31 -10.09 11.45
C LYS A 98 -1.90 -11.48 11.22
N TYR A 99 -2.40 -11.76 10.02
CA TYR A 99 -3.06 -13.03 9.70
C TYR A 99 -2.37 -13.85 8.61
N HIS A 100 -1.46 -13.22 7.87
CA HIS A 100 -0.66 -13.83 6.83
C HIS A 100 0.72 -13.16 6.85
N PHE A 101 1.59 -13.64 7.75
CA PHE A 101 2.95 -13.14 7.82
C PHE A 101 3.73 -13.48 6.54
N ASP A 102 4.38 -12.47 5.97
CA ASP A 102 5.30 -12.61 4.85
C ASP A 102 6.50 -11.68 5.07
N GLN A 103 7.71 -12.26 5.13
CA GLN A 103 8.92 -11.50 5.45
C GLN A 103 9.23 -10.44 4.38
N LYS A 104 9.03 -10.75 3.10
CA LYS A 104 9.33 -9.81 2.01
C LYS A 104 8.40 -8.61 2.04
N MET A 105 7.13 -8.84 2.35
CA MET A 105 6.13 -7.80 2.53
C MET A 105 6.48 -6.91 3.74
N LYS A 106 6.93 -7.51 4.84
CA LYS A 106 7.41 -6.76 6.01
C LYS A 106 8.65 -5.91 5.66
N ASP A 107 9.64 -6.48 4.98
CA ASP A 107 10.86 -5.77 4.59
C ASP A 107 10.55 -4.59 3.65
N ALA A 108 9.60 -4.77 2.72
CA ALA A 108 9.14 -3.70 1.85
C ALA A 108 8.43 -2.58 2.63
N ALA A 109 7.63 -2.92 3.64
CA ALA A 109 6.98 -1.95 4.52
C ALA A 109 7.99 -1.18 5.37
N ASP A 110 8.95 -1.87 6.01
CA ASP A 110 10.02 -1.24 6.81
C ASP A 110 10.84 -0.28 5.94
N TRP A 111 11.26 -0.70 4.74
CA TRP A 111 11.98 0.16 3.79
C TRP A 111 11.17 1.41 3.39
N THR A 112 9.86 1.25 3.21
CA THR A 112 8.97 2.36 2.87
C THR A 112 8.81 3.33 4.05
N ILE A 113 8.75 2.82 5.29
CA ILE A 113 8.74 3.64 6.50
C ILE A 113 10.03 4.47 6.60
N ASP A 114 11.19 3.85 6.39
CA ASP A 114 12.47 4.56 6.39
C ASP A 114 12.54 5.63 5.28
N LEU A 115 11.96 5.34 4.11
CA LEU A 115 11.86 6.30 3.02
C LEU A 115 11.00 7.52 3.41
N ILE A 116 9.83 7.28 4.01
CA ILE A 116 8.95 8.35 4.48
C ILE A 116 9.62 9.18 5.58
N ALA A 117 10.35 8.53 6.49
CA ALA A 117 11.07 9.21 7.57
C ALA A 117 12.18 10.16 7.05
N ASP A 118 12.78 9.84 5.91
CA ASP A 118 13.80 10.68 5.27
C ASP A 118 13.22 11.84 4.45
N ALA A 119 11.95 11.76 4.03
CA ALA A 119 11.29 12.79 3.23
C ALA A 119 11.12 14.10 4.04
N ARG A 120 11.38 15.25 3.41
CA ARG A 120 11.38 16.57 4.03
C ARG A 120 10.47 17.57 3.33
#